data_AF-A0A2V2T5T9-F1
#
_entry.id   AF-A0A2V2T5T9-F1
#
_cell.length_a   1.000
_cell.length_b   1.000
_cell.length_c   1.000
_cell.angle_alpha   90.00
_cell.angle_beta   90.00
_cell.angle_gamma   90.00
#
_symmetry.space_group_name_H-M   'P 1'
#
loop_
_entity.id
_entity.type
_entity.pdbx_description
1 polymer ?
#
loop_
_entity_poly.entity_id
_entity_poly.type
_entity_poly.pdbx_seq_one_letter_code
_entity_poly.pdbx_strand_id
1 'polypeptide(L)'
;MPRKKHPDKDVEKALQYAESAGWTVIEGGGHAWGKLRCPFNANDCRCGIHCTTSIWSTPKNPGNHARQVRRVVDNCTGGMTETAKAAESATDSSET
;
A
#
# COMPACT_ATOMS: atom_id res chain seq x y z
N MET A 1 17.27 -4.19 -5.93
CA MET A 1 17.38 -3.01 -6.82
C MET A 1 16.42 -1.96 -6.28
N PRO A 2 16.82 -0.68 -6.16
CA PRO A 2 15.91 0.36 -5.71
C PRO A 2 14.86 0.59 -6.80
N ARG A 3 13.58 0.44 -6.43
CA ARG A 3 12.46 0.77 -7.31
C ARG A 3 12.56 2.22 -7.78
N LYS A 4 12.17 2.48 -9.02
CA LYS A 4 11.86 3.81 -9.54
C LYS A 4 10.85 4.46 -8.59
N LYS A 5 10.90 5.79 -8.53
CA LYS A 5 9.94 6.58 -7.77
C LYS A 5 8.74 6.88 -8.66
N HIS A 6 7.55 6.88 -8.08
CA HIS A 6 6.35 7.31 -8.77
C HIS A 6 6.46 8.83 -9.02
N PRO A 7 6.06 9.34 -10.21
CA PRO A 7 6.09 10.79 -10.49
C PRO A 7 5.23 11.59 -9.49
N ASP A 8 4.07 11.05 -9.10
CA ASP A 8 3.22 11.64 -8.07
C ASP A 8 3.68 11.33 -6.64
N LYS A 9 3.86 12.40 -5.86
CA LYS A 9 4.28 12.33 -4.45
C LYS A 9 3.26 11.63 -3.57
N ASP A 10 1.95 11.79 -3.82
CA ASP A 10 0.92 11.17 -3.00
C ASP A 10 0.89 9.66 -3.15
N VAL A 11 1.03 9.18 -4.40
CA VAL A 11 1.12 7.75 -4.71
C VAL A 11 2.42 7.17 -4.15
N GLU A 12 3.55 7.90 -4.27
CA GLU A 12 4.82 7.47 -3.67
C GLU A 12 4.73 7.33 -2.14
N LYS A 13 4.07 8.26 -1.45
CA LYS A 13 3.82 8.13 0.00
C LYS A 13 2.96 6.92 0.35
N ALA A 14 1.97 6.58 -0.48
CA ALA A 14 1.15 5.38 -0.28
C ALA A 14 1.96 4.10 -0.52
N LEU A 15 2.87 4.12 -1.50
CA LEU A 15 3.80 3.02 -1.78
C LEU A 15 4.78 2.76 -0.63
N GLN A 16 5.38 3.82 -0.09
CA GLN A 16 6.27 3.71 1.08
C GLN A 16 5.53 3.14 2.29
N TYR A 17 4.30 3.59 2.52
CA TYR A 17 3.45 3.03 3.57
C TYR A 17 3.18 1.54 3.35
N ALA A 18 2.86 1.13 2.12
CA ALA A 18 2.66 -0.28 1.79
C ALA A 18 3.92 -1.11 2.04
N GLU A 19 5.10 -0.62 1.66
CA GLU A 19 6.38 -1.29 1.94
C GLU A 19 6.66 -1.43 3.43
N SER A 20 6.38 -0.38 4.23
CA SER A 20 6.50 -0.47 5.70
C SER A 20 5.53 -1.48 6.31
N ALA A 21 4.39 -1.72 5.66
CA ALA A 21 3.43 -2.75 6.03
C ALA A 21 3.80 -4.15 5.47
N GLY A 22 4.98 -4.30 4.86
CA GLY A 22 5.49 -5.56 4.31
C GLY A 22 5.01 -5.90 2.90
N TRP A 23 4.29 -4.99 2.22
CA TRP A 23 3.86 -5.23 0.84
C TRP A 23 5.02 -5.09 -0.13
N THR A 24 4.99 -5.94 -1.17
CA THR A 24 6.01 -5.92 -2.22
C THR A 24 5.55 -5.05 -3.38
N VAL A 25 6.32 -4.02 -3.71
CA VAL A 25 6.10 -3.21 -4.91
C VAL A 25 6.84 -3.84 -6.08
N ILE A 26 6.12 -4.22 -7.12
CA ILE A 26 6.68 -4.76 -8.37
C ILE A 26 6.55 -3.70 -9.44
N GLU A 27 7.68 -3.26 -9.97
CA GLU A 27 7.72 -2.29 -11.05
C GLU A 27 7.16 -2.90 -12.35
N GLY A 28 6.39 -2.12 -13.08
CA GLY A 28 5.87 -2.49 -14.40
C GLY A 28 6.68 -1.86 -15.53
N GLY A 29 6.28 -2.17 -16.75
CA GLY A 29 6.78 -1.50 -17.96
C GLY A 29 5.65 -1.32 -18.96
N GLY A 30 5.04 -0.14 -18.98
CA GLY A 30 3.95 0.19 -19.91
C GLY A 30 2.96 1.20 -19.31
N HIS A 31 1.66 0.91 -19.45
CA HIS A 31 0.56 1.79 -19.01
C HIS A 31 0.37 1.80 -17.47
N ALA A 32 0.79 0.72 -16.80
CA ALA A 32 0.86 0.66 -15.35
C ALA A 32 2.31 0.91 -14.92
N TRP A 33 2.48 1.81 -13.96
CA TRP A 33 3.76 2.09 -13.34
C TRP A 33 4.29 0.86 -12.59
N GLY A 34 3.39 0.12 -11.95
CA GLY A 34 3.72 -1.07 -11.19
C GLY A 34 2.50 -1.77 -10.63
N LYS A 35 2.75 -2.76 -9.78
CA LYS A 35 1.74 -3.54 -9.07
C LYS A 35 2.21 -3.76 -7.64
N LEU A 36 1.31 -3.53 -6.69
CA LEU A 36 1.49 -3.89 -5.28
C LEU A 36 1.06 -5.34 -5.09
N ARG A 37 1.91 -6.17 -4.48
CA ARG A 37 1.63 -7.57 -4.18
C ARG A 37 1.60 -7.80 -2.68
N CYS A 38 0.55 -8.49 -2.21
CA CYS A 38 0.43 -8.91 -0.83
C CYS A 38 1.46 -9.99 -0.50
N PRO A 39 2.18 -9.88 0.65
CA PRO A 39 3.19 -10.86 1.05
C PRO A 39 2.55 -12.13 1.62
N PHE A 40 1.36 -12.02 2.23
CA PHE A 40 0.74 -13.11 2.96
C PHE A 40 -0.04 -14.08 2.09
N ASN A 41 -0.35 -13.72 0.84
CA ASN A 41 -1.05 -14.49 -0.21
C ASN A 41 -1.86 -15.71 0.27
N ALA A 42 -2.64 -15.53 1.34
CA ALA A 42 -3.42 -16.57 1.98
C ALA A 42 -4.84 -16.52 1.44
N ASN A 43 -5.53 -17.65 1.46
CA ASN A 43 -6.91 -17.78 0.97
C ASN A 43 -7.88 -16.80 1.66
N ASP A 44 -7.57 -16.38 2.89
CA ASP A 44 -8.32 -15.39 3.70
C ASP A 44 -8.05 -13.92 3.33
N CYS A 45 -7.18 -13.63 2.35
CA CYS A 45 -6.91 -12.26 1.93
C CYS A 45 -8.10 -11.72 1.13
N ARG A 46 -9.03 -11.07 1.83
CA ARG A 46 -10.15 -10.18 1.41
C ARG A 46 -11.12 -10.65 0.32
N CYS A 47 -10.72 -11.48 -0.64
CA CYS A 47 -11.52 -11.86 -1.82
C CYS A 47 -11.14 -13.23 -2.46
N GLY A 48 -10.33 -14.08 -1.81
CA GLY A 48 -10.07 -15.45 -2.29
C GLY A 48 -9.31 -15.63 -3.63
N ILE A 49 -8.94 -14.55 -4.36
CA ILE A 49 -8.34 -14.65 -5.71
C ILE A 49 -7.23 -13.60 -5.96
N HIS A 50 -6.29 -13.42 -5.03
CA HIS A 50 -5.08 -12.54 -5.14
C HIS A 50 -5.26 -11.05 -4.75
N CYS A 51 -4.67 -10.70 -3.61
CA CYS A 51 -4.47 -9.32 -3.17
C CYS A 51 -3.31 -8.65 -3.97
N THR A 52 -3.61 -8.21 -5.19
CA THR A 52 -2.70 -7.43 -6.04
C THR A 52 -3.36 -6.14 -6.53
N THR A 53 -2.69 -4.99 -6.37
CA THR A 53 -3.20 -3.67 -6.81
C THR A 53 -2.33 -3.11 -7.91
N SER A 54 -2.90 -2.84 -9.10
CA SER A 54 -2.19 -2.14 -10.17
C SER A 54 -2.08 -0.64 -9.88
N ILE A 55 -0.90 -0.09 -10.09
CA ILE A 55 -0.57 1.32 -9.90
C ILE A 55 -0.38 1.96 -11.27
N TRP A 56 -1.14 3.02 -11.51
CA TRP A 56 -1.14 3.73 -12.79
C TRP A 56 -0.16 4.88 -12.77
N SER A 57 0.61 5.06 -13.85
CA SER A 57 1.58 6.16 -13.97
C SER A 57 0.93 7.54 -14.06
N THR A 58 -0.30 7.61 -14.59
CA THR A 58 -1.02 8.86 -14.85
C THR A 58 -2.47 8.77 -14.35
N PRO A 59 -2.69 8.66 -13.03
CA PRO A 59 -4.03 8.62 -12.49
C PRO A 59 -4.72 9.97 -12.68
N LYS A 60 -5.98 9.97 -13.12
CA LYS A 60 -6.80 11.20 -13.24
C LYS A 60 -6.89 11.99 -11.93
N ASN A 61 -6.79 11.29 -10.79
CA ASN A 61 -6.68 11.89 -9.47
C ASN A 61 -5.68 11.10 -8.61
N PRO A 62 -4.43 11.57 -8.48
CA PRO A 62 -3.37 10.84 -7.76
C PRO A 62 -3.67 10.69 -6.26
N GLY A 63 -4.30 11.68 -5.64
CA GLY A 63 -4.66 11.62 -4.21
C GLY A 63 -5.69 10.53 -3.90
N ASN A 64 -6.72 10.39 -4.73
CA ASN A 64 -7.69 9.31 -4.57
C ASN A 64 -7.09 7.93 -4.84
N HIS A 65 -6.21 7.82 -5.86
CA HIS A 65 -5.51 6.57 -6.13
C HIS A 65 -4.60 6.17 -4.96
N ALA A 66 -3.87 7.12 -4.38
CA ALA A 66 -3.05 6.90 -3.18
C ALA A 66 -3.88 6.42 -1.99
N ARG A 67 -5.04 7.04 -1.72
CA ARG A 67 -5.97 6.61 -0.67
C ARG A 67 -6.51 5.20 -0.92
N GLN A 68 -6.80 4.85 -2.17
CA GLN A 68 -7.22 3.51 -2.54
C GLN A 68 -6.14 2.47 -2.23
N VAL A 69 -4.88 2.74 -2.59
CA VAL A 69 -3.74 1.87 -2.28
C VAL A 69 -3.60 1.67 -0.77
N ARG A 70 -3.61 2.76 0.01
CA ARG A 70 -3.59 2.68 1.49
C ARG A 70 -4.75 1.86 2.03
N ARG A 71 -5.96 2.12 1.56
CA ARG A 71 -7.15 1.38 1.97
C ARG A 71 -6.99 -0.12 1.73
N VAL A 72 -6.42 -0.56 0.61
CA VAL A 72 -6.19 -1.99 0.34
C VAL A 72 -5.19 -2.58 1.33
N VAL A 73 -4.12 -1.84 1.64
CA VAL A 73 -3.12 -2.23 2.65
C VAL A 73 -3.77 -2.36 4.03
N ASP A 74 -4.51 -1.34 4.47
CA ASP A 74 -5.17 -1.29 5.79
C ASP A 74 -6.23 -2.37 5.95
N ASN A 75 -6.96 -2.66 4.87
CA ASN A 75 -8.06 -3.63 4.88
C ASN A 75 -7.63 -5.07 4.61
N CYS A 76 -6.35 -5.32 4.40
CA CYS A 76 -5.82 -6.65 4.18
C CYS A 76 -5.70 -7.38 5.52
N THR A 77 -6.57 -8.39 5.68
CA THR A 77 -6.63 -9.27 6.84
C THR A 77 -5.38 -10.15 7.02
N GLY A 78 -4.53 -10.26 6.00
CA GLY A 78 -3.30 -11.05 6.05
C GLY A 78 -2.18 -10.43 6.91
N GLY A 79 -2.27 -9.15 7.27
CA GLY A 79 -1.20 -8.40 7.92
C GLY A 79 -1.55 -7.79 9.28
N MET A 80 -2.43 -8.42 10.07
CA MET A 80 -2.62 -8.04 11.48
C MET A 80 -1.45 -8.48 12.38
N THR A 81 -0.21 -8.32 11.93
CA THR A 81 0.98 -8.54 12.76
C THR A 81 1.74 -7.23 12.92
N GLU A 82 1.26 -6.47 13.89
CA GLU A 82 1.97 -5.55 14.79
C GLU A 82 2.62 -4.26 14.25
N THR A 83 3.10 -4.20 13.00
CA THR A 83 3.92 -3.04 12.59
C THR A 83 3.12 -1.76 12.30
N ALA A 84 1.88 -1.87 11.81
CA ALA A 84 1.03 -0.70 11.55
C ALA A 84 0.38 -0.12 12.83
N LYS A 85 0.20 -0.94 13.89
CA LYS A 85 -0.42 -0.51 15.15
C LYS A 85 0.52 0.34 16.02
N ALA A 86 1.84 0.25 15.81
CA ALA A 86 2.84 1.00 16.55
C ALA A 86 2.93 2.50 16.17
N ALA A 87 2.46 2.89 14.97
CA ALA A 87 2.49 4.30 14.55
C ALA A 87 1.25 5.10 15.00
N GLU A 88 0.13 4.43 15.26
CA GLU A 88 -1.12 5.09 15.70
C GLU A 88 -1.22 5.21 17.23
N SER A 89 -0.34 4.54 17.99
CA SER A 89 -0.33 4.54 19.46
C SER A 89 0.53 5.65 20.10
N ALA A 90 1.13 6.55 19.31
CA ALA A 90 1.96 7.66 19.82
C ALA A 90 1.24 9.02 19.88
N THR A 91 -0.05 9.11 19.53
CA THR A 91 -0.83 10.34 19.61
C THR A 91 -2.22 10.10 20.23
N ASP A 92 -2.24 9.62 21.47
CA ASP A 92 -3.29 9.99 22.43
C ASP A 92 -2.70 9.85 23.85
N SER A 93 -1.80 10.77 24.17
CA SER A 93 -1.34 11.01 25.53
C SER A 93 -1.10 12.50 25.58
N SER A 94 -2.15 13.25 25.92
CA SER A 94 -2.15 14.58 26.55
C SER A 94 -3.46 15.31 26.24
N GLU A 95 -4.50 15.08 27.03
CA GLU A 95 -5.25 16.21 27.58
C GLU A 95 -5.88 15.80 28.92
N THR A 96 -5.48 16.56 29.93
CA THR A 96 -5.82 16.51 31.37
C THR A 96 -7.29 16.73 31.67
#